data_AF-A0AAF0DRH8-F1
#
_entry.id   AF-A0AAF0DRH8-F1
#
_cell.length_a   1.000
_cell.length_b   1.000
_cell.length_c   1.000
_cell.angle_alpha   90.00
_cell.angle_beta   90.00
_cell.angle_gamma   90.00
#
_symmetry.space_group_name_H-M   'P 1'
#
loop_
_entity.id
_entity.type
_entity.pdbx_description
1 polymer ?
#
loop_
_entity_poly.entity_id
_entity_poly.type
_entity_poly.pdbx_seq_one_letter_code
_entity_poly.pdbx_strand_id
1 'polypeptide(L)'
;MAHALVAWGVTTSEALVKALKRPDTGLNGQPTRIDLLFEAWNDHSMYIPKKTELLVDAAIETLSQSAKPKTHEPYHLNPRYWKFLQEVLPHDASDLLHILAGKYHFLQLTSHVLSDADASLWATAAPVLARIVRAGVRRHGATHVDAVNACFVDVFRALPRICEAAQVDVTAEFLAAMLEYWRLALELGSNAKKTSKFFIQESLDAFASAWDHAESLGASELRALLMDLSESSLFGPPTLSGGREMQPILDTVASFAFAATTARLALVQQIDVLALFQPGADDTIWIALWVQLCTDTIAYMRTHEPTVLPPI
;
A
#
# COMPACT_ATOMS: atom_id res chain seq x y z
N MET A 1 19.02 17.89 -31.20
CA MET A 1 18.89 16.42 -31.33
C MET A 1 17.42 16.06 -31.49
N ALA A 2 16.84 16.23 -32.69
CA ALA A 2 15.40 16.03 -32.96
C ALA A 2 15.17 14.96 -34.05
N HIS A 3 16.00 13.90 -34.06
CA HIS A 3 16.04 12.95 -35.18
C HIS A 3 15.44 11.57 -34.88
N ALA A 4 15.27 11.18 -33.61
CA ALA A 4 14.85 9.81 -33.28
C ALA A 4 13.39 9.53 -33.65
N LEU A 5 12.44 10.38 -33.24
CA LEU A 5 11.03 10.22 -33.61
C LEU A 5 10.81 10.22 -35.13
N VAL A 6 11.47 11.15 -35.83
CA VAL A 6 11.41 11.23 -37.30
C VAL A 6 12.01 9.97 -37.94
N ALA A 7 13.13 9.45 -37.43
CA ALA A 7 13.71 8.20 -37.89
C ALA A 7 12.78 6.99 -37.69
N TRP A 8 11.89 7.06 -36.70
CA TRP A 8 10.84 6.06 -36.45
C TRP A 8 9.51 6.36 -37.19
N GLY A 9 9.50 7.37 -38.04
CA GLY A 9 8.31 7.77 -38.81
C GLY A 9 7.23 8.48 -37.99
N VAL A 10 7.57 8.97 -36.79
CA VAL A 10 6.68 9.75 -35.94
C VAL A 10 6.95 11.24 -36.18
N THR A 11 6.18 11.84 -37.08
CA THR A 11 6.30 13.27 -37.46
C THR A 11 5.13 14.12 -36.99
N THR A 12 4.08 13.51 -36.45
CA THR A 12 2.87 14.19 -35.96
C THR A 12 2.40 13.61 -34.64
N SER A 13 1.62 14.39 -33.88
CA SER A 13 0.98 13.91 -32.65
C SER A 13 0.06 12.70 -32.89
N GLU A 14 -0.64 12.65 -34.02
CA GLU A 14 -1.44 11.48 -34.42
C GLU A 14 -0.58 10.24 -34.68
N ALA A 15 0.58 10.42 -35.33
CA ALA A 15 1.53 9.34 -35.55
C ALA A 15 2.09 8.82 -34.22
N LEU A 16 2.36 9.71 -33.25
CA LEU A 16 2.79 9.34 -31.91
C LEU A 16 1.73 8.51 -31.18
N VAL A 17 0.48 8.96 -31.18
CA VAL A 17 -0.64 8.21 -30.55
C VAL A 17 -0.80 6.83 -31.19
N LYS A 18 -0.68 6.74 -32.53
CA LYS A 18 -0.72 5.45 -33.23
C LYS A 18 0.46 4.56 -32.85
N ALA A 19 1.66 5.12 -32.70
CA ALA A 19 2.85 4.38 -32.30
C ALA A 19 2.74 3.84 -30.87
N LEU A 20 2.28 4.66 -29.92
CA LEU A 20 2.08 4.25 -28.51
C LEU A 20 1.05 3.13 -28.34
N LYS A 21 0.07 3.02 -29.26
CA LYS A 21 -0.94 1.94 -29.23
C LYS A 21 -0.45 0.61 -29.80
N ARG A 22 0.70 0.58 -30.47
CA ARG A 22 1.24 -0.67 -31.05
C ARG A 22 1.67 -1.63 -29.93
N PRO A 23 1.56 -2.95 -30.15
CA PRO A 23 2.18 -3.93 -29.26
C PRO A 23 3.68 -3.67 -29.19
N ASP A 24 4.22 -3.65 -27.98
CA ASP A 24 5.63 -3.37 -27.74
C ASP A 24 6.42 -4.66 -27.95
N THR A 25 6.74 -4.95 -29.21
CA THR A 25 7.43 -6.19 -29.61
C THR A 25 8.94 -6.04 -29.60
N GLY A 26 9.49 -4.82 -29.61
CA GLY A 26 10.95 -4.57 -29.65
C GLY A 26 11.69 -5.24 -30.82
N LEU A 27 10.98 -5.81 -31.79
CA LEU A 27 11.55 -6.57 -32.90
C LEU A 27 11.91 -5.63 -34.06
N ASN A 28 13.02 -5.93 -34.74
CA ASN A 28 13.45 -5.31 -36.01
C ASN A 28 13.74 -3.80 -35.95
N GLY A 29 14.44 -3.33 -34.90
CA GLY A 29 14.90 -1.93 -34.81
C GLY A 29 13.78 -0.91 -34.58
N GLN A 30 12.57 -1.36 -34.21
CA GLN A 30 11.49 -0.50 -33.75
C GLN A 30 11.78 -0.03 -32.32
N PRO A 31 11.47 1.24 -31.99
CA PRO A 31 11.60 1.74 -30.62
C PRO A 31 10.67 0.99 -29.69
N THR A 32 11.11 0.77 -28.44
CA THR A 32 10.19 0.32 -27.41
C THR A 32 9.21 1.42 -27.05
N ARG A 33 8.10 1.07 -26.39
CA ARG A 33 7.13 2.08 -25.96
C ARG A 33 7.76 3.10 -25.00
N ILE A 34 8.66 2.67 -24.11
CA ILE A 34 9.34 3.61 -23.21
C ILE A 34 10.31 4.54 -23.95
N ASP A 35 10.96 4.09 -25.03
CA ASP A 35 11.79 4.95 -25.87
C ASP A 35 10.95 6.02 -26.58
N LEU A 36 9.79 5.65 -27.10
CA LEU A 36 8.83 6.62 -27.68
C LEU A 36 8.39 7.68 -26.68
N LEU A 37 8.14 7.30 -25.43
CA LEU A 37 7.73 8.24 -24.37
C LEU A 37 8.84 9.25 -24.04
N PHE A 38 10.07 8.78 -23.84
CA PHE A 38 11.22 9.66 -23.56
C PHE A 38 11.54 10.59 -24.73
N GLU A 39 11.60 10.08 -25.96
CA GLU A 39 11.86 10.90 -27.13
C GLU A 39 10.73 11.91 -27.37
N ALA A 40 9.46 11.50 -27.18
CA ALA A 40 8.34 12.42 -27.24
C ALA A 40 8.46 13.52 -26.19
N TRP A 41 8.85 13.21 -24.95
CA TRP A 41 9.03 14.21 -23.90
C TRP A 41 10.14 15.22 -24.22
N ASN A 42 11.28 14.73 -24.71
CA ASN A 42 12.46 15.56 -25.02
C ASN A 42 12.35 16.32 -26.35
N ASP A 43 11.45 15.92 -27.26
CA ASP A 43 11.22 16.63 -28.51
C ASP A 43 10.37 17.89 -28.29
N HIS A 44 11.02 19.06 -28.37
CA HIS A 44 10.37 20.36 -28.30
C HIS A 44 9.95 20.91 -29.68
N SER A 45 10.32 20.24 -30.77
CA SER A 45 10.03 20.66 -32.14
C SER A 45 8.66 20.16 -32.64
N MET A 46 8.21 19.00 -32.15
CA MET A 46 6.90 18.44 -32.46
C MET A 46 5.81 19.03 -31.54
N TYR A 47 4.81 19.69 -32.13
CA TYR A 47 3.63 20.13 -31.39
C TYR A 47 2.75 18.94 -30.99
N ILE A 48 2.59 18.76 -29.67
CA ILE A 48 1.72 17.74 -29.09
C ILE A 48 0.72 18.44 -28.15
N PRO A 49 -0.57 18.50 -28.51
CA PRO A 49 -1.60 19.05 -27.62
C PRO A 49 -1.63 18.26 -26.31
N LYS A 50 -1.66 18.96 -25.16
CA LYS A 50 -1.73 18.33 -23.83
C LYS A 50 -0.66 17.23 -23.65
N LYS A 51 0.57 17.57 -24.02
CA LYS A 51 1.72 16.65 -24.09
C LYS A 51 1.90 15.87 -22.79
N THR A 52 1.91 16.56 -21.65
CA THR A 52 2.07 15.94 -20.34
C THR A 52 0.95 14.93 -20.06
N GLU A 53 -0.31 15.32 -20.25
CA GLU A 53 -1.45 14.45 -19.99
C GLU A 53 -1.44 13.21 -20.89
N LEU A 54 -1.14 13.39 -22.18
CA LEU A 54 -1.04 12.28 -23.13
C LEU A 54 0.03 11.27 -22.72
N LEU A 55 1.22 11.76 -22.36
CA LEU A 55 2.36 10.89 -22.05
C LEU A 55 2.20 10.20 -20.69
N VAL A 56 1.67 10.89 -19.69
CA VAL A 56 1.37 10.31 -18.38
C VAL A 56 0.25 9.25 -18.50
N ASP A 57 -0.82 9.54 -19.25
CA ASP A 57 -1.91 8.60 -19.52
C ASP A 57 -1.38 7.32 -20.19
N ALA A 58 -0.56 7.46 -21.24
CA ALA A 58 0.03 6.33 -21.95
C ALA A 58 0.99 5.49 -21.08
N ALA A 59 1.79 6.14 -20.23
CA ALA A 59 2.70 5.45 -19.31
C ALA A 59 1.93 4.66 -18.24
N ILE A 60 0.95 5.29 -17.58
CA ILE A 60 0.12 4.65 -16.56
C ILE A 60 -0.75 3.54 -17.17
N GLU A 61 -1.25 3.71 -18.39
CA GLU A 61 -1.94 2.65 -19.12
C GLU A 61 -1.06 1.41 -19.28
N THR A 62 0.18 1.62 -19.72
CA THR A 62 1.13 0.55 -19.98
C THR A 62 1.47 -0.21 -18.70
N LEU A 63 1.73 0.51 -17.61
CA LEU A 63 1.97 -0.08 -16.29
C LEU A 63 0.76 -0.85 -15.80
N SER A 64 -0.44 -0.27 -15.89
CA SER A 64 -1.68 -0.88 -15.41
C SER A 64 -2.07 -2.13 -16.20
N GLN A 65 -1.79 -2.17 -17.51
CA GLN A 65 -2.09 -3.32 -18.37
C GLN A 65 -1.07 -4.46 -18.25
N SER A 66 0.09 -4.21 -17.65
CA SER A 66 1.18 -5.18 -17.52
C SER A 66 0.93 -6.27 -16.48
N ALA A 67 -0.10 -6.11 -15.66
CA ALA A 67 -0.49 -7.05 -14.62
C ALA A 67 -1.11 -8.37 -15.13
N LYS A 68 -1.44 -8.45 -16.43
CA LYS A 68 -1.94 -9.70 -17.02
C LYS A 68 -0.73 -10.56 -17.41
N PRO A 69 -0.69 -11.85 -17.03
CA PRO A 69 0.43 -12.72 -17.35
C PRO A 69 0.63 -12.77 -18.87
N LYS A 70 1.80 -12.30 -19.31
CA LYS A 70 2.26 -12.33 -20.70
C LYS A 70 3.66 -12.94 -20.72
N THR A 71 4.10 -13.34 -21.91
CA THR A 71 5.42 -13.93 -22.19
C THR A 71 6.61 -12.98 -21.95
N HIS A 72 6.35 -11.72 -21.60
CA HIS A 72 7.36 -10.68 -21.40
C HIS A 72 7.33 -10.18 -19.96
N GLU A 73 8.47 -9.71 -19.47
CA GLU A 73 8.60 -9.08 -18.15
C GLU A 73 7.56 -7.96 -17.98
N PRO A 74 6.81 -7.92 -16.87
CA PRO A 74 5.78 -6.91 -16.68
C PRO A 74 6.35 -5.48 -16.69
N TYR A 75 5.75 -4.56 -17.46
CA TYR A 75 6.19 -3.17 -17.51
C TYR A 75 6.23 -2.47 -16.15
N HIS A 76 5.38 -2.85 -15.19
CA HIS A 76 5.41 -2.29 -13.83
C HIS A 76 6.69 -2.64 -13.05
N LEU A 77 7.46 -3.62 -13.51
CA LEU A 77 8.78 -3.97 -12.97
C LEU A 77 9.93 -3.28 -13.69
N ASN A 78 9.66 -2.52 -14.76
CA ASN A 78 10.69 -1.81 -15.50
C ASN A 78 10.92 -0.39 -14.91
N PRO A 79 12.10 -0.12 -14.30
CA PRO A 79 12.39 1.16 -13.63
C PRO A 79 12.39 2.37 -14.57
N ARG A 80 12.55 2.18 -15.89
CA ARG A 80 12.54 3.28 -16.85
C ARG A 80 11.19 3.99 -16.90
N TYR A 81 10.08 3.27 -16.73
CA TYR A 81 8.75 3.89 -16.69
C TYR A 81 8.54 4.75 -15.44
N TRP A 82 9.03 4.30 -14.29
CA TRP A 82 8.93 5.05 -13.05
C TRP A 82 9.79 6.32 -13.09
N LYS A 83 11.01 6.24 -13.62
CA LYS A 83 11.85 7.43 -13.87
C LYS A 83 11.19 8.42 -14.82
N PHE A 84 10.61 7.91 -15.91
CA PHE A 84 9.85 8.73 -16.84
C PHE A 84 8.69 9.47 -16.16
N LEU A 85 7.88 8.75 -15.38
CA LEU A 85 6.77 9.37 -14.65
C LEU A 85 7.24 10.38 -13.61
N GLN A 86 8.37 10.12 -12.93
CA GLN A 86 8.94 11.07 -11.98
C GLN A 86 9.36 12.38 -12.67
N GLU A 87 9.87 12.31 -13.89
CA GLU A 87 10.29 13.47 -14.69
C GLU A 87 9.10 14.26 -15.26
N VAL A 88 8.09 13.55 -15.78
CA VAL A 88 6.99 14.17 -16.54
C VAL A 88 5.82 14.61 -15.65
N LEU A 89 5.59 13.94 -14.52
CA LEU A 89 4.43 14.22 -13.66
C LEU A 89 4.63 15.53 -12.87
N PRO A 90 3.92 16.64 -13.19
CA PRO A 90 4.14 17.95 -12.58
C PRO A 90 3.84 17.92 -11.08
N HIS A 91 4.57 18.62 -10.21
CA HIS A 91 4.34 18.56 -8.76
C HIS A 91 2.85 18.73 -8.37
N ASP A 92 2.15 19.70 -8.97
CA ASP A 92 0.71 19.92 -8.81
C ASP A 92 -0.15 19.17 -9.85
N ALA A 93 -0.03 17.85 -9.88
CA ALA A 93 -0.79 16.99 -10.79
C ALA A 93 -2.12 16.49 -10.19
N SER A 94 -2.66 17.14 -9.15
CA SER A 94 -3.84 16.64 -8.41
C SER A 94 -5.03 16.36 -9.34
N ASP A 95 -5.39 17.30 -10.21
CA ASP A 95 -6.53 17.17 -11.11
C ASP A 95 -6.31 16.10 -12.18
N LEU A 96 -5.11 16.06 -12.76
CA LEU A 96 -4.72 15.03 -13.73
C LEU A 96 -4.81 13.63 -13.10
N LEU A 97 -4.22 13.45 -11.92
CA LEU A 97 -4.23 12.17 -11.21
C LEU A 97 -5.64 11.78 -10.77
N HIS A 98 -6.49 12.73 -10.41
CA HIS A 98 -7.89 12.45 -10.07
C HIS A 98 -8.69 11.91 -11.28
N ILE A 99 -8.48 12.51 -12.46
CA ILE A 99 -9.07 12.02 -13.72
C ILE A 99 -8.56 10.60 -14.03
N LEU A 100 -7.24 10.40 -13.95
CA LEU A 100 -6.61 9.11 -14.25
C LEU A 100 -6.99 8.01 -13.24
N ALA A 101 -7.20 8.35 -11.97
CA ALA A 101 -7.74 7.42 -10.96
C ALA A 101 -9.14 6.92 -11.33
N GLY A 102 -9.85 7.62 -12.22
CA GLY A 102 -11.13 7.14 -12.76
C GLY A 102 -11.04 6.22 -13.95
N LYS A 103 -9.89 6.18 -14.59
CA LYS A 103 -9.60 5.33 -15.74
C LYS A 103 -8.82 4.08 -15.33
N TYR A 104 -7.98 4.19 -14.29
CA TYR A 104 -7.06 3.15 -13.87
C TYR A 104 -7.21 2.81 -12.39
N HIS A 105 -7.05 1.53 -12.04
CA HIS A 105 -7.11 1.04 -10.67
C HIS A 105 -5.74 1.22 -9.98
N PHE A 106 -5.50 2.40 -9.43
CA PHE A 106 -4.23 2.77 -8.80
C PHE A 106 -3.83 1.87 -7.61
N LEU A 107 -4.79 1.48 -6.77
CA LEU A 107 -4.52 0.56 -5.66
C LEU A 107 -4.06 -0.80 -6.19
N GLN A 108 -4.71 -1.31 -7.24
CA GLN A 108 -4.34 -2.58 -7.85
C GLN A 108 -2.95 -2.52 -8.52
N LEU A 109 -2.63 -1.44 -9.25
CA LEU A 109 -1.29 -1.23 -9.79
C LEU A 109 -0.24 -1.24 -8.67
N THR A 110 -0.54 -0.59 -7.55
CA THR A 110 0.33 -0.52 -6.38
C THR A 110 0.55 -1.92 -5.79
N SER A 111 -0.51 -2.71 -5.59
CA SER A 111 -0.42 -4.11 -5.13
C SER A 111 0.44 -4.98 -6.05
N HIS A 112 0.33 -4.82 -7.37
CA HIS A 112 1.18 -5.58 -8.30
C HIS A 112 2.67 -5.22 -8.15
N VAL A 113 2.99 -3.92 -8.04
CA VAL A 113 4.37 -3.50 -7.77
C VAL A 113 4.85 -4.07 -6.44
N LEU A 114 4.05 -3.93 -5.37
CA LEU A 114 4.39 -4.44 -4.04
C LEU A 114 4.57 -5.96 -4.03
N SER A 115 3.91 -6.72 -4.90
CA SER A 115 4.04 -8.18 -4.94
C SER A 115 5.44 -8.61 -5.39
N ASP A 116 6.02 -7.94 -6.37
CA ASP A 116 7.23 -8.42 -7.07
C ASP A 116 8.44 -7.46 -7.00
N ALA A 117 8.28 -6.23 -6.47
CA ALA A 117 9.39 -5.26 -6.38
C ALA A 117 10.48 -5.60 -5.35
N ASP A 118 11.74 -5.45 -5.73
CA ASP A 118 12.85 -5.37 -4.79
C ASP A 118 13.07 -3.93 -4.28
N ALA A 119 14.01 -3.74 -3.36
CA ALA A 119 14.36 -2.43 -2.82
C ALA A 119 14.83 -1.42 -3.90
N SER A 120 15.48 -1.90 -4.97
CA SER A 120 15.99 -1.05 -6.05
C SER A 120 14.85 -0.51 -6.93
N LEU A 121 13.92 -1.38 -7.32
CA LEU A 121 12.71 -0.96 -8.04
C LEU A 121 11.86 -0.06 -7.15
N TRP A 122 11.69 -0.42 -5.88
CA TRP A 122 10.91 0.36 -4.93
C TRP A 122 11.44 1.79 -4.78
N ALA A 123 12.76 1.97 -4.65
CA ALA A 123 13.39 3.28 -4.58
C ALA A 123 13.03 4.19 -5.78
N THR A 124 12.78 3.60 -6.94
CA THR A 124 12.39 4.34 -8.15
C THR A 124 10.87 4.53 -8.26
N ALA A 125 10.09 3.52 -7.88
CA ALA A 125 8.64 3.51 -8.04
C ALA A 125 7.90 4.27 -6.93
N ALA A 126 8.35 4.15 -5.68
CA ALA A 126 7.68 4.68 -4.49
C ALA A 126 7.37 6.19 -4.54
N PRO A 127 8.26 7.09 -5.02
CA PRO A 127 7.95 8.52 -5.10
C PRO A 127 6.76 8.82 -6.03
N VAL A 128 6.65 8.07 -7.13
CA VAL A 128 5.55 8.21 -8.09
C VAL A 128 4.29 7.54 -7.53
N LEU A 129 4.44 6.35 -6.95
CA LEU A 129 3.34 5.61 -6.34
C LEU A 129 2.72 6.38 -5.17
N ALA A 130 3.49 7.10 -4.35
CA ALA A 130 2.95 7.93 -3.27
C ALA A 130 1.95 8.96 -3.80
N ARG A 131 2.24 9.55 -4.96
CA ARG A 131 1.39 10.56 -5.61
C ARG A 131 0.15 9.94 -6.23
N ILE A 132 0.32 8.81 -6.90
CA ILE A 132 -0.75 8.06 -7.57
C ILE A 132 -1.70 7.42 -6.53
N VAL A 133 -1.16 6.78 -5.50
CA VAL A 133 -1.93 6.09 -4.45
C VAL A 133 -2.77 7.09 -3.66
N ARG A 134 -2.25 8.30 -3.39
CA ARG A 134 -3.02 9.39 -2.78
C ARG A 134 -4.31 9.69 -3.54
N ALA A 135 -4.23 9.82 -4.86
CA ALA A 135 -5.41 10.03 -5.71
C ALA A 135 -6.34 8.81 -5.72
N GLY A 136 -5.77 7.60 -5.69
CA GLY A 136 -6.52 6.34 -5.60
C GLY A 136 -7.31 6.21 -4.30
N VAL A 137 -6.66 6.44 -3.15
CA VAL A 137 -7.30 6.40 -1.82
C VAL A 137 -8.35 7.50 -1.70
N ARG A 138 -8.07 8.73 -2.14
CA ARG A 138 -9.07 9.81 -2.15
C ARG A 138 -10.34 9.42 -2.92
N ARG A 139 -10.19 8.68 -4.03
CA ARG A 139 -11.32 8.25 -4.86
C ARG A 139 -12.08 7.06 -4.26
N HIS A 140 -11.36 6.10 -3.70
CA HIS A 140 -11.92 4.79 -3.31
C HIS A 140 -12.12 4.61 -1.80
N GLY A 141 -11.49 5.42 -0.95
CA GLY A 141 -11.49 5.22 0.49
C GLY A 141 -12.89 5.20 1.09
N ALA A 142 -13.75 6.13 0.70
CA ALA A 142 -15.11 6.24 1.24
C ALA A 142 -16.02 5.07 0.85
N THR A 143 -15.91 4.55 -0.37
CA THR A 143 -16.85 3.56 -0.95
C THR A 143 -16.29 2.14 -0.99
N HIS A 144 -14.98 1.98 -1.01
CA HIS A 144 -14.26 0.72 -1.18
C HIS A 144 -13.08 0.62 -0.21
N VAL A 145 -13.32 0.91 1.08
CA VAL A 145 -12.29 0.88 2.13
C VAL A 145 -11.53 -0.46 2.19
N ASP A 146 -12.21 -1.58 1.88
CA ASP A 146 -11.61 -2.91 1.87
C ASP A 146 -10.45 -3.02 0.86
N ALA A 147 -10.54 -2.33 -0.28
CA ALA A 147 -9.45 -2.32 -1.28
C ALA A 147 -8.24 -1.49 -0.79
N VAL A 148 -8.48 -0.44 0.00
CA VAL A 148 -7.40 0.34 0.62
C VAL A 148 -6.73 -0.50 1.72
N ASN A 149 -7.53 -1.17 2.55
CA ASN A 149 -7.04 -2.05 3.61
C ASN A 149 -6.23 -3.22 3.03
N ALA A 150 -6.69 -3.86 1.95
CA ALA A 150 -5.92 -4.89 1.25
C ALA A 150 -4.57 -4.36 0.75
N CYS A 151 -4.55 -3.14 0.19
CA CYS A 151 -3.30 -2.50 -0.24
C CYS A 151 -2.34 -2.26 0.94
N PHE A 152 -2.83 -1.85 2.12
CA PHE A 152 -1.98 -1.76 3.32
C PHE A 152 -1.37 -3.10 3.72
N VAL A 153 -2.14 -4.19 3.61
CA VAL A 153 -1.60 -5.53 3.87
C VAL A 153 -0.50 -5.89 2.88
N ASP A 154 -0.66 -5.56 1.60
CA ASP A 154 0.37 -5.77 0.60
C ASP A 154 1.64 -4.97 0.93
N VAL A 155 1.50 -3.75 1.46
CA VAL A 155 2.64 -2.96 1.97
C VAL A 155 3.33 -3.69 3.10
N PHE A 156 2.60 -4.15 4.11
CA PHE A 156 3.18 -4.85 5.26
C PHE A 156 3.94 -6.12 4.84
N ARG A 157 3.36 -6.91 3.95
CA ARG A 157 3.99 -8.12 3.42
C ARG A 157 5.24 -7.81 2.60
N ALA A 158 5.25 -6.71 1.87
CA ALA A 158 6.37 -6.33 1.02
C ALA A 158 7.51 -5.66 1.80
N LEU A 159 7.22 -5.02 2.93
CA LEU A 159 8.13 -4.14 3.68
C LEU A 159 9.51 -4.77 3.95
N PRO A 160 9.63 -6.04 4.40
CA PRO A 160 10.93 -6.66 4.64
C PRO A 160 11.82 -6.81 3.40
N ARG A 161 11.23 -6.82 2.21
CA ARG A 161 11.93 -6.97 0.91
C ARG A 161 12.21 -5.64 0.22
N ILE A 162 11.31 -4.67 0.36
CA ILE A 162 11.38 -3.39 -0.37
C ILE A 162 12.05 -2.27 0.41
N CYS A 163 12.11 -2.38 1.74
CA CYS A 163 12.57 -1.31 2.61
C CYS A 163 13.87 -1.71 3.32
N GLU A 164 14.99 -1.19 2.83
CA GLU A 164 16.25 -1.16 3.58
C GLU A 164 16.45 0.24 4.18
N ALA A 165 17.55 0.46 4.92
CA ALA A 165 17.86 1.75 5.53
C ALA A 165 17.81 2.93 4.54
N ALA A 166 18.17 2.71 3.27
CA ALA A 166 18.15 3.74 2.22
C ALA A 166 16.73 4.05 1.68
N GLN A 167 15.75 3.19 1.93
CA GLN A 167 14.37 3.34 1.44
C GLN A 167 13.39 3.74 2.55
N VAL A 168 13.86 3.97 3.78
CA VAL A 168 12.99 4.33 4.91
C VAL A 168 12.17 5.58 4.58
N ASP A 169 12.82 6.67 4.17
CA ASP A 169 12.16 7.96 3.92
C ASP A 169 11.09 7.83 2.82
N VAL A 170 11.44 7.22 1.68
CA VAL A 170 10.50 7.08 0.56
C VAL A 170 9.35 6.12 0.89
N THR A 171 9.58 5.13 1.74
CA THR A 171 8.54 4.20 2.21
C THR A 171 7.60 4.91 3.19
N ALA A 172 8.14 5.74 4.09
CA ALA A 172 7.36 6.57 5.00
C ALA A 172 6.50 7.58 4.25
N GLU A 173 7.05 8.29 3.25
CA GLU A 173 6.29 9.21 2.39
C GLU A 173 5.14 8.50 1.67
N PHE A 174 5.39 7.31 1.12
CA PHE A 174 4.37 6.51 0.47
C PHE A 174 3.26 6.10 1.46
N LEU A 175 3.60 5.61 2.65
CA LEU A 175 2.64 5.19 3.66
C LEU A 175 1.81 6.39 4.19
N ALA A 176 2.46 7.53 4.42
CA ALA A 176 1.80 8.78 4.81
C ALA A 176 0.79 9.24 3.74
N ALA A 177 1.14 9.12 2.46
CA ALA A 177 0.25 9.48 1.35
C ALA A 177 -1.00 8.59 1.28
N MET A 178 -0.91 7.31 1.67
CA MET A 178 -2.08 6.44 1.81
C MET A 178 -2.94 6.82 3.02
N LEU A 179 -2.32 7.12 4.16
CA LEU A 179 -3.01 7.40 5.42
C LEU A 179 -3.86 8.68 5.36
N GLU A 180 -3.38 9.73 4.68
CA GLU A 180 -4.00 11.06 4.63
C GLU A 180 -5.51 11.01 4.33
N TYR A 181 -5.91 10.35 3.24
CA TYR A 181 -7.32 10.26 2.83
C TYR A 181 -8.04 9.05 3.39
N TRP A 182 -7.31 7.99 3.75
CA TRP A 182 -7.93 6.81 4.36
C TRP A 182 -8.50 7.13 5.73
N ARG A 183 -7.82 7.95 6.56
CA ARG A 183 -8.35 8.37 7.87
C ARG A 183 -9.67 9.09 7.77
N LEU A 184 -9.78 10.01 6.81
CA LEU A 184 -11.04 10.72 6.54
C LEU A 184 -12.16 9.75 6.16
N ALA A 185 -11.83 8.66 5.46
CA ALA A 185 -12.82 7.64 5.13
C ALA A 185 -13.29 6.81 6.34
N LEU A 186 -12.53 6.76 7.43
CA LEU A 186 -12.91 6.08 8.68
C LEU A 186 -13.87 6.91 9.54
N GLU A 187 -13.96 8.22 9.33
CA GLU A 187 -14.98 9.06 9.98
C GLU A 187 -16.40 8.60 9.62
N LEU A 188 -16.54 7.87 8.51
CA LEU A 188 -17.72 7.08 8.21
C LEU A 188 -17.70 5.83 9.11
N GLY A 189 -18.45 5.83 10.21
CA GLY A 189 -18.39 4.75 11.22
C GLY A 189 -18.57 3.31 10.70
N SER A 190 -19.25 3.12 9.56
CA SER A 190 -19.32 1.80 8.89
C SER A 190 -17.97 1.32 8.34
N ASN A 191 -17.14 2.24 7.84
CA ASN A 191 -15.79 1.94 7.36
C ASN A 191 -14.83 1.67 8.52
N ALA A 192 -14.96 2.37 9.64
CA ALA A 192 -14.19 2.06 10.85
C ALA A 192 -14.43 0.62 11.33
N LYS A 193 -15.71 0.19 11.41
CA LYS A 193 -16.03 -1.20 11.81
C LYS A 193 -15.46 -2.23 10.83
N LYS A 194 -15.58 -2.01 9.52
CA LYS A 194 -15.01 -2.90 8.50
C LYS A 194 -13.48 -2.98 8.62
N THR A 195 -12.84 -1.84 8.81
CA THR A 195 -11.39 -1.73 8.92
C THR A 195 -10.87 -2.44 10.15
N SER A 196 -11.48 -2.24 11.32
CA SER A 196 -11.12 -2.95 12.55
C SER A 196 -11.21 -4.46 12.37
N LYS A 197 -12.33 -4.93 11.79
CA LYS A 197 -12.52 -6.35 11.49
C LYS A 197 -11.45 -6.88 10.53
N PHE A 198 -11.23 -6.19 9.41
CA PHE A 198 -10.23 -6.58 8.40
C PHE A 198 -8.81 -6.55 8.96
N PHE A 199 -8.48 -5.58 9.81
CA PHE A 199 -7.16 -5.46 10.40
C PHE A 199 -6.82 -6.67 11.26
N ILE A 200 -7.74 -7.05 12.14
CA ILE A 200 -7.57 -8.24 12.99
C ILE A 200 -7.59 -9.51 12.13
N GLN A 201 -8.40 -9.57 11.06
CA GLN A 201 -8.60 -10.77 10.23
C GLN A 201 -7.44 -11.06 9.28
N GLU A 202 -6.96 -10.03 8.61
CA GLU A 202 -6.12 -10.17 7.43
C GLU A 202 -4.79 -9.43 7.56
N SER A 203 -4.71 -8.42 8.45
CA SER A 203 -3.56 -7.51 8.51
C SER A 203 -2.61 -7.79 9.66
N LEU A 204 -3.10 -8.30 10.79
CA LEU A 204 -2.36 -8.34 12.06
C LEU A 204 -1.00 -9.05 11.95
N ASP A 205 -0.95 -10.22 11.33
CA ASP A 205 0.29 -10.99 11.20
C ASP A 205 1.31 -10.29 10.29
N ALA A 206 0.84 -9.74 9.16
CA ALA A 206 1.69 -8.99 8.24
C ALA A 206 2.20 -7.69 8.90
N PHE A 207 1.33 -7.00 9.64
CA PHE A 207 1.66 -5.80 10.41
C PHE A 207 2.76 -6.08 11.45
N ALA A 208 2.65 -7.18 12.21
CA ALA A 208 3.64 -7.53 13.22
C ALA A 208 5.04 -7.75 12.59
N SER A 209 5.09 -8.41 11.44
CA SER A 209 6.34 -8.59 10.66
C SER A 209 6.90 -7.24 10.17
N ALA A 210 6.03 -6.37 9.64
CA ALA A 210 6.42 -5.03 9.20
C ALA A 210 6.94 -4.15 10.35
N TRP A 211 6.34 -4.27 11.53
CA TRP A 211 6.75 -3.57 12.74
C TRP A 211 8.14 -4.00 13.21
N ASP A 212 8.37 -5.31 13.36
CA ASP A 212 9.66 -5.86 13.77
C ASP A 212 10.77 -5.46 12.79
N HIS A 213 10.48 -5.51 11.49
CA HIS A 213 11.42 -5.06 10.47
C HIS A 213 11.75 -3.56 10.61
N ALA A 214 10.75 -2.70 10.76
CA ALA A 214 10.97 -1.26 10.95
C ALA A 214 11.74 -0.95 12.25
N GLU A 215 11.53 -1.74 13.30
CA GLU A 215 12.30 -1.68 14.55
C GLU A 215 13.75 -2.10 14.35
N SER A 216 14.01 -3.19 13.63
CA SER A 216 15.36 -3.66 13.32
C SER A 216 16.19 -2.63 12.52
N LEU A 217 15.52 -1.82 11.70
CA LEU A 217 16.13 -0.74 10.93
C LEU A 217 16.32 0.56 11.74
N GLY A 218 15.75 0.66 12.95
CA GLY A 218 15.72 1.92 13.70
C GLY A 218 14.88 3.01 13.03
N ALA A 219 13.91 2.65 12.19
CA ALA A 219 13.12 3.57 11.37
C ALA A 219 11.96 4.22 12.16
N SER A 220 12.26 5.20 13.01
CA SER A 220 11.29 5.79 13.94
C SER A 220 10.07 6.41 13.28
N GLU A 221 10.23 7.10 12.14
CA GLU A 221 9.13 7.72 11.41
C GLU A 221 8.19 6.67 10.80
N LEU A 222 8.76 5.65 10.15
CA LEU A 222 8.00 4.53 9.61
C LEU A 222 7.22 3.80 10.72
N ARG A 223 7.84 3.59 11.89
CA ARG A 223 7.16 3.02 13.07
C ARG A 223 6.01 3.91 13.55
N ALA A 224 6.18 5.22 13.59
CA ALA A 224 5.11 6.14 13.99
C ALA A 224 3.91 6.03 13.03
N LEU A 225 4.16 5.95 11.71
CA LEU A 225 3.09 5.77 10.72
C LEU A 225 2.40 4.40 10.83
N LEU A 226 3.16 3.33 11.08
CA LEU A 226 2.61 2.00 11.33
C LEU A 226 1.74 1.99 12.60
N MET A 227 2.21 2.62 13.69
CA MET A 227 1.43 2.74 14.92
C MET A 227 0.12 3.48 14.66
N ASP A 228 0.18 4.65 14.04
CA ASP A 228 -0.98 5.49 13.74
C ASP A 228 -2.00 4.77 12.83
N LEU A 229 -1.53 3.99 11.86
CA LEU A 229 -2.37 3.10 11.06
C LEU A 229 -3.08 2.08 11.95
N SER A 230 -2.35 1.39 12.82
CA SER A 230 -2.90 0.34 13.68
C SER A 230 -3.93 0.90 14.66
N GLU A 231 -3.65 2.06 15.26
CA GLU A 231 -4.55 2.76 16.17
C GLU A 231 -5.82 3.19 15.43
N SER A 232 -5.67 3.84 14.27
CA SER A 232 -6.79 4.25 13.43
C SER A 232 -7.63 3.06 12.95
N SER A 233 -6.99 1.91 12.68
CA SER A 233 -7.68 0.70 12.24
C SER A 233 -8.49 0.07 13.36
N LEU A 234 -7.93 -0.01 14.57
CA LEU A 234 -8.55 -0.68 15.71
C LEU A 234 -9.62 0.19 16.38
N PHE A 235 -9.35 1.49 16.52
CA PHE A 235 -10.15 2.41 17.34
C PHE A 235 -10.93 3.45 16.51
N GLY A 236 -10.63 3.59 15.23
CA GLY A 236 -11.20 4.66 14.40
C GLY A 236 -10.59 6.03 14.70
N PRO A 237 -11.13 7.11 14.09
CA PRO A 237 -10.59 8.46 14.25
C PRO A 237 -10.83 9.04 15.65
N PRO A 238 -9.89 9.85 16.19
CA PRO A 238 -9.96 10.38 17.55
C PRO A 238 -11.19 11.26 17.84
N THR A 239 -11.82 11.83 16.81
CA THR A 239 -13.01 12.69 16.91
C THR A 239 -14.30 11.90 17.18
N LEU A 240 -14.36 10.62 16.78
CA LEU A 240 -15.47 9.72 17.15
C LEU A 240 -15.29 9.15 18.56
N SER A 241 -14.11 9.30 19.16
CA SER A 241 -13.76 8.86 20.52
C SER A 241 -14.31 9.78 21.62
N GLY A 242 -15.44 10.44 21.36
CA GLY A 242 -16.20 11.19 22.36
C GLY A 242 -16.89 10.25 23.35
N GLY A 243 -16.11 9.52 24.14
CA GLY A 243 -16.58 8.63 25.21
C GLY A 243 -17.49 7.49 24.71
N ARG A 244 -16.93 6.27 24.65
CA ARG A 244 -17.54 4.99 24.23
C ARG A 244 -17.53 4.79 22.69
N GLU A 245 -17.26 3.60 22.13
CA GLU A 245 -17.45 2.23 22.62
C GLU A 245 -16.35 1.28 22.09
N MET A 246 -15.77 0.46 22.98
CA MET A 246 -14.91 -0.72 22.65
C MET A 246 -15.66 -1.86 21.93
N GLN A 247 -16.93 -1.67 21.59
CA GLN A 247 -17.83 -2.71 21.05
C GLN A 247 -17.33 -3.37 19.74
N PRO A 248 -16.75 -2.64 18.77
CA PRO A 248 -16.27 -3.25 17.52
C PRO A 248 -15.09 -4.22 17.73
N ILE A 249 -14.26 -3.98 18.74
CA ILE A 249 -13.13 -4.84 19.10
C ILE A 249 -13.63 -6.15 19.71
N LEU A 250 -14.66 -6.07 20.56
CA LEU A 250 -15.25 -7.23 21.26
C LEU A 250 -15.96 -8.20 20.30
N ASP A 251 -16.71 -7.67 19.34
CA ASP A 251 -17.34 -8.46 18.27
C ASP A 251 -16.29 -9.24 17.44
N THR A 252 -15.08 -8.68 17.32
CA THR A 252 -14.04 -9.18 16.44
C THR A 252 -13.13 -10.18 17.14
N VAL A 253 -12.76 -9.95 18.41
CA VAL A 253 -11.89 -10.82 19.22
C VAL A 253 -12.54 -12.18 19.50
N ALA A 254 -13.88 -12.25 19.59
CA ALA A 254 -14.61 -13.51 19.75
C ALA A 254 -14.47 -14.49 18.56
N SER A 255 -13.89 -14.06 17.41
CA SER A 255 -13.90 -14.81 16.16
C SER A 255 -12.59 -15.52 15.77
N PHE A 256 -11.54 -15.53 16.60
CA PHE A 256 -10.18 -15.92 16.15
C PHE A 256 -9.52 -17.10 16.84
N ALA A 257 -9.04 -18.05 16.01
CA ALA A 257 -8.19 -19.16 16.37
C ALA A 257 -6.71 -18.97 15.92
N PHE A 258 -5.80 -19.29 16.85
CA PHE A 258 -4.44 -19.84 16.69
C PHE A 258 -3.23 -18.96 16.28
N ALA A 259 -3.22 -18.15 15.22
CA ALA A 259 -2.01 -17.36 14.87
C ALA A 259 -1.77 -16.15 15.80
N ALA A 260 -2.81 -15.78 16.53
CA ALA A 260 -2.90 -14.54 17.27
C ALA A 260 -2.18 -14.54 18.63
N THR A 261 -1.56 -15.62 19.11
CA THR A 261 -1.10 -15.67 20.52
C THR A 261 0.08 -14.72 20.80
N THR A 262 1.07 -14.62 19.91
CA THR A 262 2.22 -13.71 20.08
C THR A 262 1.84 -12.26 19.80
N ALA A 263 1.03 -12.01 18.77
CA ALA A 263 0.49 -10.69 18.47
C ALA A 263 -0.49 -10.21 19.55
N ARG A 264 -1.28 -11.11 20.15
CA ARG A 264 -2.15 -10.82 21.30
C ARG A 264 -1.33 -10.55 22.56
N LEU A 265 -0.24 -11.29 22.80
CA LEU A 265 0.63 -11.02 23.94
C LEU A 265 1.32 -9.66 23.80
N ALA A 266 1.82 -9.34 22.62
CA ALA A 266 2.41 -8.03 22.31
C ALA A 266 1.37 -6.90 22.46
N LEU A 267 0.14 -7.10 21.95
CA LEU A 267 -0.97 -6.15 22.08
C LEU A 267 -1.38 -5.95 23.55
N VAL A 268 -1.48 -7.02 24.32
CA VAL A 268 -1.76 -6.98 25.77
C VAL A 268 -0.66 -6.23 26.52
N GLN A 269 0.61 -6.50 26.20
CA GLN A 269 1.75 -5.81 26.80
C GLN A 269 1.77 -4.32 26.45
N GLN A 270 1.40 -3.96 25.21
CA GLN A 270 1.27 -2.56 24.80
C GLN A 270 0.12 -1.85 25.49
N ILE A 271 -1.03 -2.50 25.66
CA ILE A 271 -2.19 -1.93 26.38
C ILE A 271 -1.86 -1.68 27.85
N ASP A 272 -1.09 -2.57 28.48
CA ASP A 272 -0.61 -2.44 29.86
C ASP A 272 0.42 -1.30 30.00
N VAL A 273 1.41 -1.26 29.12
CA VAL A 273 2.45 -0.21 29.08
C VAL A 273 1.88 1.18 28.83
N LEU A 274 0.85 1.29 27.98
CA LEU A 274 0.22 2.55 27.62
C LEU A 274 -0.83 3.01 28.64
N ALA A 275 -1.08 2.23 29.71
CA ALA A 275 -2.08 2.51 30.73
C ALA A 275 -3.43 2.95 30.11
N LEU A 276 -3.84 2.30 29.02
CA LEU A 276 -5.12 2.58 28.34
C LEU A 276 -6.34 2.18 29.18
N PHE A 277 -6.10 1.75 30.41
CA PHE A 277 -7.03 1.61 31.50
C PHE A 277 -7.53 2.98 31.99
N GLN A 278 -8.85 3.20 31.91
CA GLN A 278 -9.52 4.15 32.80
C GLN A 278 -10.23 3.39 33.92
N PRO A 279 -9.81 3.54 35.19
CA PRO A 279 -10.56 2.99 36.30
C PRO A 279 -11.96 3.62 36.34
N GLY A 280 -13.01 2.82 36.12
CA GLY A 280 -14.40 3.23 36.27
C GLY A 280 -15.35 2.96 35.09
N ALA A 281 -14.90 2.32 34.00
CA ALA A 281 -15.77 1.86 32.92
C ALA A 281 -15.93 0.32 32.96
N ASP A 282 -17.19 -0.13 33.03
CA ASP A 282 -17.70 -1.52 33.14
C ASP A 282 -16.67 -2.66 32.97
N ASP A 283 -16.16 -3.15 34.11
CA ASP A 283 -15.10 -4.18 34.23
C ASP A 283 -15.45 -5.54 33.61
N THR A 284 -16.74 -5.81 33.36
CA THR A 284 -17.24 -7.13 32.95
C THR A 284 -16.73 -7.58 31.58
N ILE A 285 -16.53 -6.62 30.68
CA ILE A 285 -16.13 -6.85 29.30
C ILE A 285 -14.63 -7.19 29.19
N TRP A 286 -13.79 -6.50 29.94
CA TRP A 286 -12.36 -6.78 29.99
C TRP A 286 -12.07 -8.10 30.69
N ILE A 287 -12.83 -8.42 31.74
CA ILE A 287 -12.78 -9.73 32.39
C ILE A 287 -13.14 -10.82 31.38
N ALA A 288 -14.17 -10.63 30.55
CA ALA A 288 -14.54 -11.62 29.54
C ALA A 288 -13.43 -11.81 28.48
N LEU A 289 -12.80 -10.74 28.01
CA LEU A 289 -11.70 -10.80 27.04
C LEU A 289 -10.45 -11.48 27.63
N TRP A 290 -10.11 -11.14 28.87
CA TRP A 290 -8.99 -11.72 29.60
C TRP A 290 -9.23 -13.20 29.93
N VAL A 291 -10.44 -13.55 30.34
CA VAL A 291 -10.85 -14.94 30.59
C VAL A 291 -10.76 -15.75 29.31
N GLN A 292 -11.22 -15.22 28.18
CA GLN A 292 -11.12 -15.90 26.89
C GLN A 292 -9.66 -16.10 26.47
N LEU A 293 -8.83 -15.06 26.58
CA LEU A 293 -7.41 -15.11 26.29
C LEU A 293 -6.67 -16.17 27.13
N CYS A 294 -6.91 -16.16 28.45
CA CYS A 294 -6.35 -17.12 29.39
C CYS A 294 -6.84 -18.54 29.11
N THR A 295 -8.12 -18.72 28.81
CA THR A 295 -8.72 -20.03 28.52
C THR A 295 -8.12 -20.66 27.28
N ASP A 296 -7.97 -19.88 26.21
CA ASP A 296 -7.42 -20.36 24.94
C ASP A 296 -5.92 -20.65 25.06
N THR A 297 -5.18 -19.84 25.82
CA THR A 297 -3.75 -20.06 26.10
C THR A 297 -3.53 -21.32 26.93
N ILE A 298 -4.34 -21.55 27.98
CA ILE A 298 -4.26 -22.75 28.83
C ILE A 298 -4.65 -24.01 28.04
N ALA A 299 -5.69 -23.95 27.20
CA ALA A 299 -6.08 -25.08 26.35
C ALA A 299 -4.95 -25.46 25.37
N TYR A 300 -4.24 -24.47 24.84
CA TYR A 300 -3.07 -24.69 24.00
C TYR A 300 -1.92 -25.37 24.77
N MET A 301 -1.53 -24.83 25.94
CA MET A 301 -0.47 -25.43 26.77
C MET A 301 -0.77 -26.88 27.16
N ARG A 302 -2.04 -27.22 27.41
CA ARG A 302 -2.47 -28.58 27.75
C ARG A 302 -2.46 -29.56 26.58
N THR A 303 -2.60 -29.07 25.35
CA THR A 303 -2.57 -29.90 24.14
C THR A 303 -1.17 -30.07 23.56
N HIS A 304 -0.22 -29.25 24.01
CA HIS A 304 1.15 -29.18 23.51
C HIS A 304 2.18 -29.24 24.64
N GLU A 305 1.89 -29.96 25.74
CA GLU A 305 2.90 -30.28 26.74
C GLU A 305 4.12 -30.88 26.02
N PRO A 306 5.34 -30.34 26.21
CA PRO A 306 6.53 -30.99 25.69
C PRO A 306 6.56 -32.38 26.30
N THR A 307 6.61 -33.38 25.43
CA THR A 307 6.75 -34.78 25.83
C THR A 307 7.94 -34.84 26.79
N VAL A 308 7.65 -35.07 28.06
CA VAL A 308 8.65 -35.17 29.12
C VAL A 308 9.70 -36.15 28.65
N LEU A 309 10.93 -35.67 28.41
CA LEU A 309 12.06 -36.54 28.14
C LEU A 309 12.15 -37.56 29.29
N PRO A 310 12.37 -38.84 29.00
CA PRO A 310 12.38 -39.86 30.05
C PRO A 310 13.49 -39.55 31.06
N PRO A 311 13.25 -39.84 32.35
CA PRO A 311 14.22 -39.53 33.40
C PRO A 311 15.51 -40.32 33.16
N ILE A 312 16.65 -39.62 33.23
CA ILE A 312 17.99 -40.21 33.34
C ILE A 312 18.27 -40.48 34.82
#